data_AF-A0A942R593-F1
#
_entry.id   AF-A0A942R593-F1
#
_cell.length_a   1.000
_cell.length_b   1.000
_cell.length_c   1.000
_cell.angle_alpha   90.00
_cell.angle_beta   90.00
_cell.angle_gamma   90.00
#
_symmetry.space_group_name_H-M   'P 1'
#
loop_
_entity.id
_entity.type
_entity.pdbx_description
1 polymer ?
#
loop_
_entity_poly.entity_id
_entity_poly.type
_entity_poly.pdbx_seq_one_letter_code
_entity_poly.pdbx_strand_id
1 'polypeptide(L)'
;MNLNQVIVEWSKRTGKAIPEGVRFRNYATMEETANEVGWVGYPSFEECNSLWNEMSDVWNLEQYKETCIAKVSEMSFELRQRIYPDYKLMNASIGLYFAEETYNITRVCNEFREEFYRLKEAISSAKTIEEVNEIVATNKYSEIN
;
A
#
# COMPACT_ATOMS: atom_id res chain seq x y z
N MET A 1 -3.52 -7.96 -0.79
CA MET A 1 -4.86 -8.12 -1.38
C MET A 1 -5.65 -6.88 -1.01
N ASN A 2 -6.49 -6.32 -1.86
CA ASN A 2 -7.35 -5.21 -1.46
C ASN A 2 -8.83 -5.64 -1.48
N LEU A 3 -9.68 -4.88 -0.79
CA LEU A 3 -11.10 -5.19 -0.68
C LEU A 3 -11.78 -5.34 -2.05
N ASN A 4 -11.34 -4.57 -3.06
CA ASN A 4 -11.87 -4.69 -4.42
C ASN A 4 -11.56 -6.06 -5.05
N GLN A 5 -10.38 -6.64 -4.79
CA GLN A 5 -10.05 -7.99 -5.27
C GLN A 5 -10.95 -9.05 -4.62
N VAL A 6 -11.23 -8.93 -3.32
CA VAL A 6 -12.15 -9.84 -2.62
C VAL A 6 -13.57 -9.71 -3.17
N ILE A 7 -14.01 -8.50 -3.46
CA ILE A 7 -15.35 -8.25 -4.01
C ILE A 7 -15.49 -8.79 -5.43
N VAL A 8 -14.44 -8.64 -6.26
CA VAL A 8 -14.37 -9.28 -7.59
C VAL A 8 -14.47 -10.79 -7.49
N GLU A 9 -13.77 -11.40 -6.54
CA GLU A 9 -13.80 -12.86 -6.37
C GLU A 9 -15.14 -13.35 -5.83
N TRP A 10 -15.74 -12.62 -4.88
CA TRP A 10 -17.10 -12.86 -4.41
C TRP A 10 -18.12 -12.80 -5.57
N SER A 11 -17.99 -11.79 -6.45
CA SER A 11 -18.87 -11.62 -7.61
C SER A 11 -18.81 -12.81 -8.57
N LYS A 12 -17.60 -13.32 -8.85
CA LYS A 12 -17.42 -14.53 -9.68
C LYS A 12 -18.08 -15.76 -9.06
N ARG A 13 -17.94 -15.95 -7.75
CA ARG A 13 -18.47 -17.13 -7.03
C ARG A 13 -20.00 -17.11 -6.91
N THR A 14 -20.58 -15.93 -6.74
CA THR A 14 -22.02 -15.76 -6.53
C THR A 14 -22.80 -15.46 -7.81
N GLY A 15 -22.11 -15.08 -8.89
CA GLY A 15 -22.74 -14.62 -10.13
C GLY A 15 -23.39 -13.24 -10.03
N LYS A 16 -23.20 -12.53 -8.91
CA LYS A 16 -23.76 -11.20 -8.69
C LYS A 16 -22.88 -10.13 -9.33
N ALA A 17 -23.46 -9.27 -10.15
CA ALA A 17 -22.72 -8.21 -10.82
C ALA A 17 -22.27 -7.11 -9.84
N ILE A 18 -21.07 -6.59 -10.07
CA ILE A 18 -20.56 -5.39 -9.41
C ILE A 18 -20.98 -4.19 -10.27
N PRO A 19 -21.64 -3.16 -9.72
CA PRO A 19 -22.01 -1.99 -10.50
C PRO A 19 -20.77 -1.28 -11.06
N GLU A 20 -20.90 -0.69 -12.25
CA GLU A 20 -19.79 -0.07 -12.95
C GLU A 20 -19.22 1.13 -12.17
N GLY A 21 -17.90 1.21 -12.08
CA GLY A 21 -17.20 2.32 -11.41
C GLY A 21 -17.15 2.24 -9.88
N VAL A 22 -17.78 1.24 -9.25
CA VAL A 22 -17.75 1.08 -7.80
C VAL A 22 -16.36 0.64 -7.33
N ARG A 23 -15.82 1.38 -6.36
CA ARG A 23 -14.57 1.03 -5.68
C ARG A 23 -14.71 1.24 -4.18
N PHE A 24 -14.34 0.21 -3.44
CA PHE A 24 -14.37 0.24 -1.99
C PHE A 24 -13.00 0.64 -1.45
N ARG A 25 -12.99 1.60 -0.52
CA ARG A 25 -11.77 2.06 0.15
C ARG A 25 -11.39 1.12 1.28
N ASN A 26 -12.37 0.74 2.10
CA ASN A 26 -12.21 -0.19 3.22
C ASN A 26 -13.57 -0.80 3.61
N TYR A 27 -13.53 -1.73 4.56
CA TYR A 27 -14.72 -2.42 5.07
C TYR A 27 -15.72 -1.48 5.77
N ALA A 28 -15.21 -0.46 6.47
CA ALA A 28 -16.04 0.47 7.24
C ALA A 28 -16.95 1.32 6.35
N THR A 29 -16.50 1.65 5.13
CA THR A 29 -17.29 2.44 4.17
C THR A 29 -18.04 1.56 3.17
N MET A 30 -18.01 0.23 3.29
CA MET A 30 -18.54 -0.66 2.26
C MET A 30 -20.06 -0.58 2.15
N GLU A 31 -20.75 -0.60 3.28
CA GLU A 31 -22.20 -0.45 3.35
C GLU A 31 -22.65 0.92 2.85
N GLU A 32 -21.96 1.98 3.26
CA GLU A 32 -22.23 3.35 2.80
C GLU A 32 -22.08 3.47 1.28
N THR A 33 -20.94 3.01 0.72
CA THR A 33 -20.71 3.03 -0.73
C THR A 33 -21.72 2.16 -1.49
N ALA A 34 -22.11 1.00 -0.94
CA ALA A 34 -23.13 0.15 -1.56
C ALA A 34 -24.51 0.81 -1.57
N ASN A 35 -24.88 1.49 -0.49
CA ASN A 35 -26.13 2.24 -0.39
C ASN A 35 -26.16 3.44 -1.34
N GLU A 36 -25.06 4.20 -1.45
CA GLU A 36 -24.94 5.35 -2.34
C GLU A 36 -25.18 4.98 -3.81
N VAL A 37 -24.68 3.81 -4.24
CA VAL A 37 -24.81 3.33 -5.63
C VAL A 37 -26.01 2.42 -5.83
N GLY A 38 -26.87 2.25 -4.81
CA GLY A 38 -28.07 1.41 -4.86
C GLY A 38 -27.76 -0.07 -5.11
N TRP A 39 -26.59 -0.55 -4.69
CA TRP A 39 -26.21 -1.94 -4.90
C TRP A 39 -26.98 -2.84 -3.95
N VAL A 40 -27.92 -3.62 -4.48
CA VAL A 40 -28.67 -4.61 -3.69
C VAL A 40 -27.94 -5.95 -3.70
N GLY A 41 -27.72 -6.51 -2.51
CA GLY A 41 -27.16 -7.84 -2.33
C GLY A 41 -25.63 -7.91 -2.42
N TYR A 42 -24.93 -6.81 -2.14
CA TYR A 42 -23.49 -6.72 -1.93
C TYR A 42 -23.00 -7.71 -0.84
N PRO A 43 -21.71 -8.11 -0.84
CA PRO A 43 -21.22 -9.06 0.14
C PRO A 43 -21.30 -8.51 1.57
N SER A 44 -21.69 -9.35 2.52
CA SER A 44 -21.58 -8.97 3.94
C SER A 44 -20.11 -8.86 4.37
N PHE A 45 -19.89 -8.23 5.52
CA PHE A 45 -18.56 -8.21 6.14
C PHE A 45 -18.04 -9.64 6.37
N GLU A 46 -18.88 -10.55 6.90
CA GLU A 46 -18.51 -11.95 7.13
C GLU A 46 -18.17 -12.68 5.84
N GLU A 47 -18.93 -12.48 4.75
CA GLU A 47 -18.65 -13.09 3.45
C GLU A 47 -17.31 -12.60 2.90
N CYS A 48 -17.06 -11.29 2.94
CA CYS A 48 -15.78 -10.75 2.52
C CYS A 48 -14.63 -11.16 3.44
N ASN A 49 -14.85 -11.31 4.76
CA ASN A 49 -13.82 -11.74 5.70
C ASN A 49 -13.50 -13.24 5.53
N SER A 50 -14.51 -14.08 5.28
CA SER A 50 -14.32 -15.49 4.94
C SER A 50 -13.54 -15.65 3.65
N LEU A 51 -13.95 -14.93 2.60
CA LEU A 51 -13.22 -14.94 1.33
C LEU A 51 -11.84 -14.35 1.46
N TRP A 52 -11.67 -13.29 2.26
CA TRP A 52 -10.36 -12.77 2.56
C TRP A 52 -9.49 -13.85 3.20
N ASN A 53 -9.98 -14.59 4.18
CA ASN A 53 -9.23 -15.64 4.85
C ASN A 53 -8.91 -16.81 3.91
N GLU A 54 -9.90 -17.29 3.15
CA GLU A 54 -9.72 -18.35 2.15
C GLU A 54 -8.75 -17.95 1.04
N MET A 55 -8.79 -16.69 0.60
CA MET A 55 -7.85 -16.15 -0.39
C MET A 55 -6.50 -15.84 0.24
N SER A 56 -6.44 -15.57 1.55
CA SER A 56 -5.20 -15.32 2.29
C SER A 56 -4.42 -16.60 2.57
N ASP A 57 -5.08 -17.74 2.70
CA ASP A 57 -4.45 -19.07 2.73
C ASP A 57 -3.74 -19.43 1.40
N VAL A 58 -3.90 -18.60 0.36
CA VAL A 58 -3.30 -18.76 -0.98
C VAL A 58 -2.28 -17.65 -1.28
N TRP A 59 -1.85 -16.86 -0.29
CA TRP A 59 -0.68 -16.00 -0.50
C TRP A 59 0.56 -16.87 -0.38
N ASN A 60 1.06 -17.34 -1.53
CA ASN A 60 2.43 -17.82 -1.55
C ASN A 60 3.32 -16.67 -1.05
N LEU A 61 4.37 -17.02 -0.31
CA LEU A 61 5.28 -16.07 0.32
C LEU A 61 5.75 -14.96 -0.62
N GLU A 62 5.94 -15.27 -1.91
CA GLU A 62 6.39 -14.31 -2.92
C GLU A 62 5.37 -13.21 -3.19
N GLN A 63 4.07 -13.52 -3.30
CA GLN A 63 3.02 -12.51 -3.45
C GLN A 63 2.92 -11.60 -2.21
N TYR A 64 3.16 -12.17 -1.03
CA TYR A 64 3.20 -11.43 0.23
C TYR A 64 4.36 -10.43 0.26
N LYS A 65 5.56 -10.89 -0.12
CA LYS A 65 6.74 -10.04 -0.26
C LYS A 65 6.50 -8.88 -1.23
N GLU A 66 5.97 -9.16 -2.42
CA GLU A 66 5.72 -8.12 -3.45
C GLU A 66 4.79 -7.02 -2.93
N THR A 67 3.75 -7.41 -2.21
CA THR A 67 2.79 -6.45 -1.66
C THR A 67 3.37 -5.64 -0.51
N CYS A 68 4.16 -6.27 0.37
CA CYS A 68 4.85 -5.53 1.42
C CYS A 68 5.89 -4.56 0.84
N ILE A 69 6.62 -4.96 -0.20
CA ILE A 69 7.54 -4.07 -0.93
C ILE A 69 6.78 -2.89 -1.53
N ALA A 70 5.63 -3.12 -2.18
CA ALA A 70 4.80 -2.05 -2.73
C ALA A 70 4.33 -1.07 -1.64
N LYS A 71 3.87 -1.59 -0.50
CA LYS A 71 3.43 -0.79 0.65
C LYS A 71 4.55 0.06 1.24
N VAL A 72 5.74 -0.53 1.44
CA VAL A 72 6.92 0.21 1.94
C VAL A 72 7.36 1.27 0.93
N SER A 73 7.28 0.99 -0.37
CA SER A 73 7.53 1.98 -1.42
C SER A 73 6.58 3.17 -1.31
N GLU A 74 5.27 2.91 -1.19
CA GLU A 74 4.24 3.94 -1.06
C GLU A 74 4.49 4.81 0.18
N MET A 75 4.73 4.20 1.34
CA MET A 75 5.05 4.92 2.58
C MET A 75 6.30 5.81 2.45
N SER A 76 7.35 5.30 1.78
CA SER A 76 8.58 6.06 1.52
C SER A 76 8.30 7.31 0.69
N PHE A 77 7.49 7.19 -0.37
CA PHE A 77 7.09 8.32 -1.20
C PHE A 77 6.22 9.32 -0.45
N GLU A 78 5.21 8.85 0.28
CA GLU A 78 4.31 9.71 1.04
C GLU A 78 5.06 10.54 2.09
N LEU A 79 5.92 9.90 2.88
CA LEU A 79 6.71 10.58 3.91
C LEU A 79 7.71 11.56 3.29
N ARG A 80 8.37 11.18 2.19
CA ARG A 80 9.25 12.10 1.45
C ARG A 80 8.48 13.32 0.98
N GLN A 81 7.29 13.15 0.39
CA GLN A 81 6.48 14.26 -0.10
C GLN A 81 6.02 15.20 1.03
N ARG A 82 5.79 14.69 2.24
CA ARG A 82 5.49 15.52 3.42
C ARG A 82 6.66 16.41 3.82
N ILE A 83 7.89 15.92 3.68
CA ILE A 83 9.11 16.68 4.04
C ILE A 83 9.52 17.62 2.88
N TYR A 84 9.62 17.07 1.68
CA TYR A 84 9.97 17.78 0.46
C TYR A 84 8.99 17.42 -0.66
N PRO A 85 8.04 18.33 -0.96
CA PRO A 85 7.17 18.19 -2.12
C PRO A 85 7.98 18.08 -3.42
N ASP A 86 7.43 17.38 -4.42
CA ASP A 86 8.15 17.11 -5.67
C ASP A 86 8.59 18.38 -6.42
N TYR A 87 7.86 19.49 -6.29
CA TYR A 87 8.27 20.77 -6.88
C TYR A 87 9.58 21.30 -6.27
N LYS A 88 9.88 21.03 -5.00
CA LYS A 88 11.15 21.42 -4.38
C LYS A 88 12.31 20.60 -4.94
N LEU A 89 12.08 19.30 -5.18
CA LEU A 89 13.08 18.46 -5.83
C LEU A 89 13.36 18.93 -7.26
N MET A 90 12.30 19.28 -8.00
CA MET A 90 12.43 19.83 -9.36
C MET A 90 13.15 21.19 -9.36
N ASN A 91 12.81 22.08 -8.43
CA ASN A 91 13.47 23.38 -8.29
C ASN A 91 14.96 23.24 -7.93
N ALA A 92 15.30 22.28 -7.05
CA ALA A 92 16.68 21.97 -6.71
C ALA A 92 17.47 21.48 -7.93
N SER A 93 16.88 20.62 -8.77
CA SER A 93 17.58 20.06 -9.93
C SER A 93 17.84 21.07 -11.04
N ILE A 94 17.02 22.12 -11.16
CA ILE A 94 17.23 23.23 -12.10
C ILE A 94 18.01 24.41 -11.50
N GLY A 95 18.50 24.28 -10.26
CA GLY A 95 19.36 25.28 -9.63
C GLY A 95 18.64 26.52 -9.08
N LEU A 96 17.35 26.42 -8.75
CA LEU A 96 16.61 27.52 -8.12
C LEU A 96 16.92 27.70 -6.62
N TYR A 97 17.64 26.76 -6.01
CA TYR A 97 18.04 26.83 -4.61
C TYR A 97 19.55 26.97 -4.45
N PHE A 98 19.96 27.58 -3.33
CA PHE A 98 21.36 27.63 -2.93
C PHE A 98 21.91 26.21 -2.70
N ALA A 99 23.23 26.07 -2.86
CA ALA A 99 23.90 24.77 -2.81
C ALA A 99 23.59 23.97 -1.54
N GLU A 100 23.48 24.64 -0.39
CA GLU A 100 23.15 24.00 0.89
C GLU A 100 21.73 23.41 0.92
N GLU A 101 20.74 24.12 0.39
CA GLU A 101 19.36 23.64 0.34
C GLU A 101 19.20 22.50 -0.67
N THR A 102 19.84 22.61 -1.84
CA THR A 102 19.91 21.51 -2.83
C THR A 102 20.58 20.27 -2.24
N TYR A 103 21.65 20.44 -1.45
CA TYR A 103 22.32 19.34 -0.76
C TYR A 103 21.38 18.67 0.26
N ASN A 104 20.67 19.45 1.08
CA ASN A 104 19.73 18.92 2.07
C ASN A 104 18.56 18.16 1.43
N ILE A 105 17.95 18.70 0.38
CA ILE A 105 16.87 18.04 -0.38
C ILE A 105 17.38 16.70 -0.95
N THR A 106 18.55 16.72 -1.58
CA THR A 106 19.15 15.53 -2.19
C THR A 106 19.49 14.47 -1.14
N ARG A 107 20.08 14.88 -0.01
CA ARG A 107 20.44 14.00 1.11
C ARG A 107 19.21 13.26 1.63
N VAL A 108 18.12 13.97 1.93
CA VAL A 108 16.89 13.35 2.43
C VAL A 108 16.30 12.40 1.39
N CYS A 109 16.24 12.79 0.11
CA CYS A 109 15.76 11.88 -0.94
C CYS A 109 16.59 10.59 -1.03
N ASN A 110 17.91 10.68 -0.83
CA ASN A 110 18.80 9.52 -0.81
C ASN A 110 18.57 8.66 0.43
N GLU A 111 18.38 9.23 1.62
CA GLU A 111 18.08 8.49 2.85
C GLU A 111 16.79 7.66 2.73
N PHE A 112 15.73 8.24 2.15
CA PHE A 112 14.49 7.50 1.88
C PHE A 112 14.69 6.37 0.88
N ARG A 113 15.49 6.61 -0.17
CA ARG A 113 15.83 5.62 -1.20
C ARG A 113 16.63 4.46 -0.61
N GLU A 114 17.67 4.74 0.16
CA GLU A 114 18.53 3.75 0.80
C GLU A 114 17.72 2.86 1.76
N GLU A 115 16.87 3.47 2.59
CA GLU A 115 16.00 2.73 3.50
C GLU A 115 15.00 1.83 2.77
N PHE A 116 14.41 2.30 1.68
CA PHE A 116 13.54 1.48 0.84
C PHE A 116 14.29 0.25 0.28
N TYR A 117 15.50 0.42 -0.25
CA TYR A 117 16.27 -0.71 -0.79
C TYR A 117 16.67 -1.70 0.30
N ARG A 118 17.07 -1.21 1.49
CA ARG A 118 17.35 -2.05 2.65
C ARG A 118 16.15 -2.93 3.02
N LEU A 119 14.96 -2.32 3.10
CA LEU A 119 13.72 -3.04 3.42
C LEU A 119 13.32 -4.00 2.30
N LYS A 120 13.46 -3.60 1.05
CA LYS A 120 13.18 -4.45 -0.11
C LYS A 120 14.05 -5.71 -0.10
N GLU A 121 15.36 -5.58 0.11
CA GLU A 121 16.27 -6.72 0.16
C GLU A 121 15.95 -7.66 1.33
N ALA A 122 15.66 -7.09 2.51
CA ALA A 122 15.27 -7.86 3.68
C ALA A 122 13.97 -8.65 3.43
N ILE A 123 12.92 -8.00 2.89
CA ILE A 123 11.65 -8.64 2.57
C ILE A 123 11.84 -9.71 1.49
N SER A 124 12.60 -9.44 0.42
CA SER A 124 12.88 -10.41 -0.63
C SER A 124 13.59 -11.66 -0.09
N SER A 125 14.44 -11.50 0.92
CA SER A 125 15.23 -12.59 1.53
C SER A 125 14.47 -13.38 2.60
N ALA A 126 13.33 -12.87 3.08
CA ALA A 126 12.52 -13.54 4.09
C ALA A 126 12.03 -14.92 3.61
N LYS A 127 11.95 -15.89 4.51
CA LYS A 127 11.53 -17.26 4.25
C LYS A 127 10.13 -17.55 4.78
N THR A 128 9.61 -16.67 5.62
CA THR A 128 8.27 -16.81 6.20
C THR A 128 7.53 -15.48 6.20
N ILE A 129 6.21 -15.54 6.36
CA ILE A 129 5.37 -14.35 6.47
C ILE A 129 5.68 -13.60 7.78
N GLU A 130 5.99 -14.31 8.85
CA GLU A 130 6.38 -13.75 10.15
C GLU A 130 7.65 -12.90 10.02
N GLU A 131 8.68 -13.40 9.32
CA GLU A 131 9.90 -12.64 9.06
C GLU A 131 9.61 -11.35 8.28
N VAL A 132 8.74 -11.42 7.25
CA VAL A 132 8.31 -10.22 6.51
C VAL A 132 7.61 -9.22 7.44
N ASN A 133 6.73 -9.69 8.32
CA ASN A 133 6.03 -8.83 9.27
C ASN A 133 6.97 -8.15 10.25
N GLU A 134 7.97 -8.86 10.79
CA GLU A 134 8.98 -8.28 11.68
C GLU A 134 9.81 -7.19 10.98
N ILE A 135 10.22 -7.44 9.73
CA ILE A 135 10.95 -6.45 8.92
C ILE A 135 10.09 -5.19 8.68
N VAL A 136 8.82 -5.38 8.35
CA VAL A 136 7.90 -4.24 8.15
C VAL A 136 7.64 -3.50 9.46
N ALA A 137 7.52 -4.19 10.59
CA ALA A 137 7.30 -3.55 11.90
C ALA A 137 8.50 -2.71 12.37
N THR A 138 9.72 -3.09 11.99
CA THR A 138 10.97 -2.42 12.39
C THR A 138 11.44 -1.33 11.42
N ASN A 139 10.61 -0.97 10.44
CA ASN A 139 10.96 0.08 9.49
C ASN A 139 11.00 1.46 10.17
N LYS A 140 11.91 2.34 9.73
CA LYS A 140 12.06 3.69 10.29
C LYS A 140 10.88 4.62 10.00
N TYR A 141 10.02 4.26 9.05
CA TYR A 141 8.83 5.05 8.71
C TYR A 141 7.75 4.96 9.80
N SER A 142 7.78 3.90 10.63
CA SER A 142 6.85 3.72 11.75
C SER A 142 7.01 4.75 12.87
N GLU A 143 8.19 5.38 12.99
CA GLU A 143 8.49 6.39 14.01
C GLU A 143 8.15 7.84 13.58
N ILE A 144 7.77 8.05 12.31
CA ILE A 144 7.57 9.38 11.72
C ILE A 144 6.06 9.78 11.72
N ASN A 145 5.18 8.98 12.33
CA ASN A 145 3.76 9.29 12.51
C ASN A 145 3.45 9.99 13.83
#